data_AF-A0A945VW70-F1
#
_entry.id   AF-A0A945VW70-F1
#
_cell.length_a   1.000
_cell.length_b   1.000
_cell.length_c   1.000
_cell.angle_alpha   90.00
_cell.angle_beta   90.00
_cell.angle_gamma   90.00
#
_symmetry.space_group_name_H-M   'P 1'
#
loop_
_entity.id
_entity.type
_entity.pdbx_description
1 polymer ?
#
loop_
_entity_poly.entity_id
_entity_poly.type
_entity_poly.pdbx_seq_one_letter_code
_entity_poly.pdbx_strand_id
1 'polypeptide(L)' 'MLNPDEVAERLGIHRSQVLRLIKSGKLNAVNVGAGKTFCYRIQKDELDKFITKDHAEPGPKN' A
#
# COMPACT_ATOMS: atom_id res chain seq x y z
N MET A 1 9.98 5.47 -3.52
CA MET A 1 8.96 4.42 -3.79
C MET A 1 8.95 3.48 -2.61
N LEU A 2 7.78 3.18 -2.07
CA LEU A 2 7.59 2.33 -0.89
C LEU A 2 7.27 0.90 -1.30
N ASN A 3 7.68 -0.07 -0.49
CA ASN A 3 7.28 -1.47 -0.63
C ASN A 3 5.90 -1.69 0.02
N PRO A 4 5.18 -2.78 -0.33
CA PRO A 4 3.88 -3.10 0.29
C PRO A 4 3.96 -3.30 1.80
N ASP A 5 5.13 -3.63 2.34
CA ASP A 5 5.39 -3.74 3.79
C ASP A 5 5.43 -2.36 4.46
N GLU A 6 6.26 -1.44 3.95
CA GLU A 6 6.30 -0.03 4.39
C GLU A 6 4.94 0.66 4.26
N VAL A 7 4.19 0.32 3.21
CA VAL A 7 2.83 0.81 3.00
C VAL A 7 1.87 0.25 4.04
N ALA A 8 1.99 -1.04 4.37
CA ALA A 8 1.23 -1.68 5.42
C ALA A 8 1.48 -1.02 6.79
N GLU A 9 2.74 -0.78 7.13
CA GLU A 9 3.12 -0.09 8.37
C GLU A 9 2.58 1.35 8.41
N ARG A 10 2.69 2.09 7.31
CA ARG A 10 2.15 3.46 7.18
C ARG A 10 0.64 3.54 7.31
N LEU A 11 -0.07 2.55 6.76
CA LEU A 11 -1.53 2.46 6.82
C LEU A 11 -2.01 1.80 8.12
N GLY A 12 -1.12 1.17 8.90
CA GLY A 12 -1.50 0.34 10.04
C GLY A 12 -2.35 -0.88 9.64
N ILE A 13 -2.18 -1.39 8.41
CA ILE A 13 -2.93 -2.55 7.90
C ILE A 13 -1.99 -3.70 7.54
N HIS A 14 -2.53 -4.91 7.41
CA HIS A 14 -1.73 -6.07 7.03
C HIS A 14 -1.32 -6.03 5.56
N ARG A 15 -0.13 -6.54 5.22
CA ARG A 15 0.35 -6.68 3.82
C ARG A 15 -0.66 -7.35 2.89
N SER A 16 -1.40 -8.34 3.40
CA SER A 16 -2.46 -9.02 2.64
C SER A 16 -3.62 -8.08 2.25
N GLN A 17 -3.96 -7.11 3.10
CA GLN A 17 -4.94 -6.08 2.77
C GLN A 17 -4.40 -5.11 1.73
N VAL A 18 -3.14 -4.69 1.84
CA VAL A 18 -2.47 -3.86 0.82
C VAL A 18 -2.52 -4.55 -0.55
N LEU A 19 -2.17 -5.83 -0.62
CA LEU A 19 -2.24 -6.62 -1.86
C LEU A 19 -3.67 -6.71 -2.40
N ARG A 20 -4.67 -6.84 -1.52
CA ARG A 20 -6.08 -6.84 -1.93
C ARG A 20 -6.51 -5.48 -2.47
N LEU A 21 -6.08 -4.37 -1.88
CA LEU A 21 -6.37 -3.01 -2.35
C LEU A 21 -5.75 -2.74 -3.72
N ILE A 22 -4.50 -3.18 -3.92
CA ILE A 22 -3.81 -3.12 -5.21
C ILE A 22 -4.57 -3.93 -6.25
N LYS A 23 -4.92 -5.20 -5.92
CA LYS A 23 -5.65 -6.09 -6.83
C LYS A 23 -7.07 -5.58 -7.13
N SER A 24 -7.69 -4.87 -6.19
CA SER A 24 -9.00 -4.25 -6.35
C SER A 24 -8.95 -2.92 -7.12
N GLY A 25 -7.77 -2.41 -7.48
CA GLY A 25 -7.59 -1.11 -8.15
C GLY A 25 -7.85 0.10 -7.24
N LYS A 26 -7.98 -0.11 -5.93
CA LYS A 26 -8.16 0.97 -4.95
C LYS A 26 -6.86 1.69 -4.63
N LEU A 27 -5.72 1.01 -4.75
CA LEU A 27 -4.41 1.54 -4.44
C LEU A 27 -3.49 1.36 -5.64
N ASN A 28 -3.01 2.47 -6.18
CA ASN A 28 -2.16 2.45 -7.37
C ASN A 28 -0.77 1.96 -7.00
N ALA A 29 -0.35 0.83 -7.57
CA ALA A 29 0.96 0.26 -7.35
C ALA A 29 1.60 -0.11 -8.69
N VAL A 30 2.87 0.22 -8.83
CA VAL A 30 3.69 -0.17 -9.97
C VAL A 30 4.27 -1.55 -9.67
N ASN A 31 3.98 -2.54 -10.49
CA ASN A 31 4.69 -3.81 -10.40
C ASN A 31 6.07 -3.64 -11.03
N VAL A 32 7.11 -3.66 -10.20
CA VAL A 32 8.53 -3.64 -10.61
C VAL A 32 9.17 -5.02 -10.53
N GLY A 33 8.34 -6.05 -10.41
CA GLY A 33 8.76 -7.44 -10.39
C GLY A 33 9.34 -7.89 -11.72
N ALA A 34 10.43 -8.64 -11.68
CA ALA A 34 10.98 -9.33 -12.85
C ALA A 34 10.72 -10.83 -12.74
N GLY A 35 10.10 -11.43 -13.77
CA GLY A 35 9.83 -12.87 -13.83
C GLY A 35 8.78 -13.36 -12.82
N LYS A 36 9.17 -14.27 -11.91
CA LYS A 36 8.28 -14.88 -10.90
C LYS A 36 8.11 -14.04 -9.63
N THR A 37 8.87 -12.96 -9.46
CA THR A 37 8.85 -12.15 -8.24
C THR A 37 7.92 -10.97 -8.44
N PHE A 38 6.71 -11.02 -7.87
CA PHE A 38 5.80 -9.87 -7.86
C PHE A 38 6.24 -8.84 -6.82
N CYS A 39 7.02 -7.85 -7.27
CA CYS A 39 7.49 -6.77 -6.41
C CYS A 39 6.66 -5.52 -6.71
N TYR A 40 5.66 -5.23 -5.86
CA TYR A 40 4.86 -4.02 -6.01
C TYR A 40 5.56 -2.84 -5.36
N ARG A 41 5.54 -1.68 -6.01
CA ARG A 41 6.05 -0.41 -5.49
C ARG A 41 4.97 0.64 -5.55
N ILE A 42 4.79 1.32 -4.44
CA ILE A 42 3.73 2.30 -4.25
C ILE A 42 4.38 3.67 -4.09
N GLN A 43 3.82 4.68 -4.73
CA GLN A 43 4.25 6.05 -4.50
C GLN A 43 3.64 6.58 -3.20
N LYS A 44 4.45 7.31 -2.43
CA LYS A 44 4.04 7.91 -1.17
C LYS A 44 2.92 8.96 -1.38
N ASP A 45 2.94 9.65 -2.51
CA ASP A 45 1.92 10.62 -2.94
C ASP A 45 0.54 9.95 -3.13
N GLU A 46 0.54 8.77 -3.75
CA GLU A 46 -0.68 7.99 -3.96
C GLU A 46 -1.25 7.44 -2.64
N LEU A 47 -0.34 7.05 -1.74
CA LEU A 47 -0.69 6.60 -0.40
C LEU A 47 -1.34 7.72 0.43
N ASP A 48 -0.78 8.92 0.37
CA ASP A 48 -1.29 10.10 1.09
C ASP A 48 -2.68 10.51 0.58
N LYS A 49 -2.88 10.49 -0.74
CA LYS A 49 -4.21 10.66 -1.36
C LYS A 49 -5.20 9.60 -0.92
N PHE A 50 -4.75 8.35 -0.76
CA PHE A 50 -5.60 7.26 -0.30
C PHE A 50 -6.01 7.45 1.17
N ILE A 51 -5.06 7.78 2.05
CA ILE A 51 -5.30 8.05 3.48
C ILE A 51 -6.29 9.21 3.64
N THR A 52 -6.06 10.31 2.92
CA THR A 52 -6.93 11.49 2.94
C THR A 52 -8.36 11.19 2.48
N LYS A 53 -8.52 10.21 1.58
CA LYS A 53 -9.82 9.89 0.96
C LYS A 53 -10.61 8.80 1.69
N ASP A 54 -9.94 7.92 2.44
CA ASP A 54 -10.55 6.73 3.05
C ASP A 54 -10.63 6.80 4.59
N HIS A 55 -9.68 7.44 5.31
CA HIS A 55 -9.79 7.61 6.77
C HIS A 55 -8.73 8.56 7.36
N ALA A 56 -9.21 9.63 8.00
CA ALA A 56 -8.44 10.31 9.04
C ALA A 56 -8.28 9.37 10.26
N GLU A 57 -7.13 9.50 10.94
CA GLU A 57 -6.68 8.82 12.16
C GLU A 57 -5.99 7.44 11.99
N PRO A 58 -4.64 7.40 11.99
CA PRO A 58 -3.91 6.16 12.22
C PRO A 58 -3.79 5.91 13.73
N GLY A 59 -4.58 4.97 14.25
CA GLY A 59 -4.37 4.43 15.60
C GLY A 59 -3.16 3.47 15.61
N PRO A 60 -2.24 3.57 16.58
CA PRO A 60 -1.08 2.70 16.68
C PRO A 60 -1.52 1.33 17.20
N LYS A 61 -1.10 0.24 16.56
CA LYS A 61 -1.20 -1.10 17.16
C LYS A 61 0.06 -1.92 16.88
N ASN A 62 0.92 -1.85 17.90
CA ASN A 62 1.79 -2.87 18.48
C ASN A 62 3.11 -3.21 17.77
#